data_AF-A0A1A2BBY2-F1
#
_entry.id   AF-A0A1A2BBY2-F1
#
_cell.length_a   1.000
_cell.length_b   1.000
_cell.length_c   1.000
_cell.angle_alpha   90.00
_cell.angle_beta   90.00
_cell.angle_gamma   90.00
#
_symmetry.space_group_name_H-M   'P 1'
#
loop_
_entity.id
_entity.type
_entity.pdbx_description
1 polymer ?
#
loop_
_entity_poly.entity_id
_entity_poly.type
_entity_poly.pdbx_seq_one_letter_code
_entity_poly.pdbx_strand_id
1 'polypeptide(L)'
;MNGPVVDVTAARTRARERVVVSVDSLAARLIGALALFGAACWFIGILARHHTQPRWDYTDRLAWSLTVLVAVAWMARGIFLGRPVTTLHAIAAAFFVLAGLGLHVLSFDLFGDVVIASSGMALMWPTTSHPRPDDLPRMWQLINATGGDALAPFTMQTGKSYHFTADGAAALAYRTRMGIAVVGGDPVGDEAHFPELIADFAATCHAHGWRIAVVGCSERRLSLWTDSSVLGQSLRPIPIGRDVVVDVAGFDMVGRKFRNLRQAVKRTHNCGVTTEIVAEQELDDKLLAELTEVVRESSKGAHADRGFHMNLDGVLEGRFPGIQLIIARDKAGTVQAFHRYATAGAGSDITLDVPWRRRGAPNGLDERLSADMIMAGKETGAQRVSLAFAAFPEIFDDKNRGRTQRVFYRLIHVLDPLIALESLYRYLRKWHALDARRYALISMTQIVPLLFVLLSLEFMPRRRHL
;
A
#
# COMPACT_ATOMS: atom_id res chain seq x y z
N MET A 1 -13.68 18.05 38.86
CA MET A 1 -12.73 16.92 38.97
C MET A 1 -13.14 15.87 37.96
N ASN A 2 -12.69 16.02 36.71
CA ASN A 2 -12.89 15.01 35.68
C ASN A 2 -11.63 14.16 35.66
N GLY A 3 -11.70 12.97 36.25
CA GLY A 3 -10.62 11.99 36.18
C GLY A 3 -10.33 11.59 34.72
N PRO A 4 -9.14 11.05 34.42
CA PRO A 4 -8.82 10.64 33.07
C PRO A 4 -9.81 9.56 32.66
N VAL A 5 -10.53 9.78 31.55
CA VAL A 5 -11.33 8.75 30.90
C VAL A 5 -10.35 7.68 30.44
N VAL A 6 -10.24 6.61 31.22
CA VAL A 6 -9.48 5.43 30.83
C VAL A 6 -10.12 4.93 29.54
N ASP A 7 -9.37 4.99 28.44
CA ASP A 7 -9.82 4.48 27.14
C ASP A 7 -9.96 2.95 27.23
N VAL A 8 -11.17 2.52 27.64
CA VAL A 8 -11.54 1.11 27.83
C VAL A 8 -11.38 0.32 26.52
N THR A 9 -11.54 0.98 25.38
CA THR A 9 -11.33 0.40 24.06
C THR A 9 -9.86 0.10 23.80
N ALA A 10 -8.96 1.05 24.03
CA ALA A 10 -7.52 0.82 23.91
C ALA A 10 -7.00 -0.25 24.89
N ALA A 11 -7.52 -0.27 26.12
CA ALA A 11 -7.17 -1.27 27.13
C ALA A 11 -7.62 -2.70 26.74
N ARG A 12 -8.83 -2.86 26.17
CA ARG A 12 -9.32 -4.15 25.67
C ARG A 12 -8.54 -4.66 24.46
N THR A 13 -8.13 -3.76 23.55
CA THR A 13 -7.29 -4.11 22.40
C THR A 13 -5.91 -4.61 22.87
N ARG A 14 -5.29 -3.92 23.84
CA ARG A 14 -4.01 -4.34 24.45
C ARG A 14 -4.08 -5.70 25.15
N ALA A 15 -5.20 -6.05 25.79
CA ALA A 15 -5.38 -7.35 26.44
C ALA A 15 -5.50 -8.52 25.43
N ARG A 16 -6.15 -8.28 24.28
CA ARG A 16 -6.33 -9.28 23.21
C ARG A 16 -5.07 -9.51 22.39
N GLU A 17 -4.24 -8.48 22.25
CA GLU A 17 -2.98 -8.50 21.49
C GLU A 17 -1.78 -8.95 22.32
N ARG A 18 -1.95 -9.18 23.63
CA ARG A 18 -0.87 -9.69 24.49
C ARG A 18 -0.32 -10.99 23.93
N VAL A 19 0.99 -11.01 23.67
CA VAL A 19 1.72 -12.19 23.22
C VAL A 19 1.78 -13.19 24.38
N VAL A 20 1.24 -14.38 24.13
CA VAL A 20 1.23 -15.51 25.06
C VAL A 20 2.45 -16.39 24.83
N VAL A 21 2.85 -16.57 23.57
CA VAL A 21 4.04 -17.34 23.19
C VAL A 21 4.82 -16.60 22.11
N SER A 22 6.08 -16.27 22.40
CA SER A 22 7.06 -15.88 21.38
C SER A 22 7.73 -17.13 20.84
N VAL A 23 7.77 -17.28 19.52
CA VAL A 23 8.24 -18.50 18.87
C VAL A 23 9.50 -18.28 18.03
N ASP A 24 10.18 -17.15 18.24
CA ASP A 24 11.37 -16.80 17.47
C ASP A 24 12.66 -17.39 18.06
N SER A 25 12.70 -18.72 18.14
CA SER A 25 13.92 -19.44 18.55
C SER A 25 14.19 -20.63 17.66
N LEU A 26 15.48 -20.95 17.49
CA LEU A 26 15.91 -22.15 16.76
C LEU A 26 15.29 -23.41 17.35
N ALA A 27 15.21 -23.49 18.69
CA ALA A 27 14.60 -24.60 19.40
C ALA A 27 13.13 -24.76 19.02
N ALA A 28 12.35 -23.67 19.01
CA ALA A 28 10.95 -23.75 18.64
C ALA A 28 10.75 -24.16 17.17
N ARG A 29 11.61 -23.69 16.26
CA ARG A 29 11.60 -24.10 14.84
C ARG A 29 11.93 -25.59 14.69
N LEU A 30 12.90 -26.11 15.44
CA LEU A 30 13.25 -27.54 15.46
C LEU A 30 12.11 -28.39 16.03
N ILE A 31 11.48 -27.95 17.12
CA ILE A 31 10.31 -28.63 17.71
C ILE A 31 9.15 -28.66 16.69
N GLY A 32 8.86 -27.55 16.03
CA GLY A 32 7.84 -27.49 14.98
C GLY A 32 8.14 -28.41 13.80
N ALA A 33 9.39 -28.47 13.35
CA ALA A 33 9.83 -29.36 12.28
C ALA A 33 9.74 -30.85 12.69
N LEU A 34 10.15 -31.21 13.91
CA LEU A 34 10.03 -32.56 14.45
C LEU A 34 8.57 -32.99 14.61
N ALA A 35 7.70 -32.10 15.08
CA ALA A 35 6.27 -32.38 15.19
C ALA A 35 5.63 -32.64 13.81
N LEU A 36 5.99 -31.83 12.81
CA LEU A 36 5.53 -32.04 11.43
C LEU A 36 6.06 -33.35 10.84
N PHE A 37 7.34 -33.65 11.03
CA PHE A 37 7.94 -34.90 10.59
C PHE A 37 7.26 -36.11 11.24
N GLY A 38 7.05 -36.08 12.56
CA GLY A 38 6.36 -37.13 13.30
C GLY A 38 4.93 -37.35 12.81
N ALA A 39 4.15 -36.28 12.61
CA ALA A 39 2.79 -36.36 12.08
C ALA A 39 2.77 -36.94 10.65
N ALA A 40 3.73 -36.57 9.80
CA ALA A 40 3.85 -37.09 8.45
C ALA A 40 4.22 -38.59 8.44
N CYS A 41 5.20 -39.00 9.25
CA CYS A 41 5.57 -40.40 9.42
C CYS A 41 4.41 -41.25 9.93
N TRP A 42 3.63 -40.74 10.88
CA TRP A 42 2.43 -41.39 11.38
C TRP A 42 1.38 -41.59 10.27
N PHE A 43 1.09 -40.54 9.50
CA PHE A 43 0.17 -40.60 8.37
C PHE A 43 0.61 -41.60 7.30
N ILE A 44 1.89 -41.61 6.93
CA ILE A 44 2.47 -42.58 5.99
C ILE A 44 2.36 -44.00 6.54
N GLY A 45 2.61 -44.19 7.84
CA GLY A 45 2.47 -45.49 8.50
C GLY A 45 1.05 -46.06 8.43
N ILE A 46 0.03 -45.20 8.57
CA ILE A 46 -1.38 -45.59 8.40
C ILE A 46 -1.67 -45.99 6.95
N LEU A 47 -1.20 -45.20 5.97
CA LEU A 47 -1.36 -45.53 4.55
C LEU A 47 -0.70 -46.87 4.19
N ALA A 48 0.52 -47.11 4.69
CA ALA A 48 1.25 -48.35 4.44
C ALA A 48 0.58 -49.57 5.09
N ARG A 49 0.04 -49.42 6.31
CA ARG A 49 -0.71 -50.49 6.99
C ARG A 49 -2.05 -50.79 6.33
N HIS A 50 -2.73 -49.79 5.78
CA HIS A 50 -3.95 -50.02 5.03
C HIS A 50 -3.69 -50.84 3.77
N HIS A 51 -2.61 -50.54 3.06
CA HIS A 51 -2.20 -51.30 1.89
C HIS A 51 -1.93 -52.78 2.22
N THR A 52 -1.50 -53.11 3.45
CA THR A 52 -1.24 -54.48 3.87
C THR A 52 -2.42 -55.16 4.59
N GLN A 53 -3.34 -54.42 5.22
CA GLN A 53 -4.46 -54.95 5.98
C GLN A 53 -5.75 -54.12 5.79
N PRO A 54 -6.61 -54.44 4.80
CA PRO A 54 -7.79 -53.63 4.45
C PRO A 54 -8.95 -53.66 5.46
N ARG A 55 -8.96 -54.57 6.44
CA ARG A 55 -10.05 -54.77 7.42
C ARG A 55 -9.91 -53.93 8.70
N TRP A 56 -8.89 -53.09 8.80
CA TRP A 56 -8.67 -52.21 9.94
C TRP A 56 -9.59 -50.99 9.84
N ASP A 57 -10.26 -50.55 10.92
CA ASP A 57 -11.09 -49.32 10.95
C ASP A 57 -10.31 -48.11 10.40
N TYR A 58 -10.48 -47.85 9.10
CA TYR A 58 -9.52 -47.10 8.28
C TYR A 58 -9.96 -45.67 8.03
N THR A 59 -11.24 -45.47 7.75
CA THR A 59 -11.79 -44.17 7.33
C THR A 59 -11.62 -43.12 8.43
N ASP A 60 -12.00 -43.42 9.67
CA ASP A 60 -11.95 -42.45 10.76
C ASP A 60 -10.51 -42.14 11.18
N ARG A 61 -9.62 -43.15 11.21
CA ARG A 61 -8.21 -42.95 11.58
C ARG A 61 -7.43 -42.16 10.54
N LEU A 62 -7.73 -42.38 9.26
CA LEU A 62 -7.09 -41.65 8.17
C LEU A 62 -7.52 -40.18 8.19
N ALA A 63 -8.83 -39.93 8.35
CA ALA A 63 -9.38 -38.58 8.42
C ALA A 63 -8.74 -37.79 9.58
N TRP A 64 -8.78 -38.34 10.80
CA TRP A 64 -8.18 -37.71 11.98
C TRP A 64 -6.66 -37.49 11.84
N SER A 65 -5.94 -38.43 11.25
CA SER A 65 -4.48 -38.29 11.07
C SER A 65 -4.14 -37.22 10.03
N LEU A 66 -4.96 -37.08 8.98
CA LEU A 66 -4.83 -35.99 8.01
C LEU A 66 -5.18 -34.64 8.67
N THR A 67 -6.26 -34.57 9.45
CA THR A 67 -6.66 -33.37 10.22
C THR A 67 -5.53 -32.88 11.11
N VAL A 68 -4.93 -33.78 11.89
CA VAL A 68 -3.77 -33.46 12.76
C VAL A 68 -2.57 -33.03 11.93
N LEU A 69 -2.25 -33.73 10.84
CA LEU A 69 -1.12 -33.37 9.97
C LEU A 69 -1.28 -31.97 9.39
N VAL A 70 -2.48 -31.61 8.91
CA VAL A 70 -2.77 -30.29 8.36
C VAL A 70 -2.68 -29.20 9.44
N ALA A 71 -3.26 -29.44 10.63
CA ALA A 71 -3.16 -28.50 11.74
C ALA A 71 -1.70 -28.26 12.15
N VAL A 72 -0.92 -29.33 12.32
CA VAL A 72 0.50 -29.28 12.68
C VAL A 72 1.32 -28.61 11.57
N ALA A 73 1.00 -28.83 10.30
CA ALA A 73 1.66 -28.15 9.19
C ALA A 73 1.44 -26.63 9.22
N TRP A 74 0.22 -26.17 9.52
CA TRP A 74 -0.05 -24.75 9.73
C TRP A 74 0.71 -24.18 10.92
N MET A 75 0.73 -24.91 12.04
CA MET A 75 1.48 -24.52 13.23
C MET A 75 2.98 -24.40 12.92
N ALA A 76 3.60 -25.46 12.40
CA ALA A 76 5.01 -25.50 12.04
C ALA A 76 5.39 -24.39 11.05
N ARG A 77 4.53 -24.09 10.07
CA ARG A 77 4.71 -22.96 9.17
C ARG A 77 4.68 -21.62 9.90
N GLY A 78 3.75 -21.40 10.82
CA GLY A 78 3.67 -20.18 11.63
C GLY A 78 4.90 -19.96 12.50
N ILE A 79 5.36 -21.03 13.16
CA ILE A 79 6.60 -21.09 13.95
C ILE A 79 7.80 -20.75 13.08
N PHE A 80 7.92 -21.36 11.90
CA PHE A 80 9.00 -21.08 10.96
C PHE A 80 9.02 -19.61 10.51
N LEU A 81 7.86 -18.98 10.41
CA LEU A 81 7.70 -17.57 10.08
C LEU A 81 7.86 -16.63 11.29
N GLY A 82 8.15 -17.15 12.49
CA GLY A 82 8.35 -16.36 13.70
C GLY A 82 7.07 -15.69 14.22
N ARG A 83 5.89 -16.23 13.91
CA ARG A 83 4.62 -15.60 14.28
C ARG A 83 4.35 -15.75 15.78
N PRO A 84 4.12 -14.64 16.51
CA PRO A 84 3.74 -14.72 17.91
C PRO A 84 2.28 -15.22 18.04
N VAL A 85 2.02 -16.01 19.07
CA VAL A 85 0.66 -16.41 19.44
C VAL A 85 0.14 -15.44 20.48
N THR A 86 -0.94 -14.72 20.16
CA THR A 86 -1.61 -13.81 21.11
C THR A 86 -2.79 -14.48 21.79
N THR A 87 -3.34 -13.85 22.84
CA THR A 87 -4.55 -14.34 23.53
C THR A 87 -5.71 -14.55 22.56
N LEU A 88 -5.90 -13.64 21.60
CA LEU A 88 -6.95 -13.78 20.58
C LEU A 88 -6.74 -15.01 19.70
N HIS A 89 -5.51 -15.28 19.28
CA HIS A 89 -5.17 -16.47 18.48
C HIS A 89 -5.48 -17.76 19.25
N ALA A 90 -5.11 -17.83 20.53
CA ALA A 90 -5.38 -18.98 21.37
C ALA A 90 -6.89 -19.22 21.57
N ILE A 91 -7.66 -18.16 21.85
CA ILE A 91 -9.12 -18.24 21.98
C ILE A 91 -9.76 -18.69 20.66
N ALA A 92 -9.35 -18.10 19.53
CA ALA A 92 -9.86 -18.47 18.22
C ALA A 92 -9.55 -19.94 17.92
N ALA A 93 -8.31 -20.39 18.08
CA ALA A 93 -7.95 -21.79 17.86
C ALA A 93 -8.76 -22.76 18.74
N ALA A 94 -8.93 -22.43 20.02
CA ALA A 94 -9.76 -23.23 20.94
C ALA A 94 -11.23 -23.28 20.48
N PHE A 95 -11.79 -22.15 20.03
CA PHE A 95 -13.15 -22.12 19.48
C PHE A 95 -13.28 -23.02 18.24
N PHE A 96 -12.31 -22.98 17.32
CA PHE A 96 -12.33 -23.85 16.14
C PHE A 96 -12.26 -25.33 16.53
N VAL A 97 -11.42 -25.71 17.49
CA VAL A 97 -11.38 -27.10 17.98
C VAL A 97 -12.72 -27.51 18.59
N LEU A 98 -13.30 -26.69 19.47
CA LEU A 98 -14.59 -27.00 20.10
C LEU A 98 -15.74 -27.06 19.10
N ALA A 99 -15.80 -26.12 18.15
CA ALA A 99 -16.80 -26.10 17.10
C ALA A 99 -16.68 -27.33 16.19
N GLY A 100 -15.46 -27.71 15.81
CA GLY A 100 -15.19 -28.90 15.02
C GLY A 100 -15.59 -30.19 15.74
N LEU A 101 -15.28 -30.31 17.03
CA LEU A 101 -15.76 -31.43 17.86
C LEU A 101 -17.29 -31.47 17.96
N GLY A 102 -17.94 -30.31 18.11
CA GLY A 102 -19.40 -30.22 18.09
C GLY A 102 -20.03 -30.68 16.77
N LEU A 103 -19.37 -30.41 15.64
CA LEU A 103 -19.81 -30.89 14.32
C LEU A 103 -19.72 -32.41 14.18
N HIS A 104 -18.70 -33.05 14.75
CA HIS A 104 -18.64 -34.51 14.85
C HIS A 104 -19.82 -35.08 15.67
N VAL A 105 -20.17 -34.44 16.80
CA VAL A 105 -21.34 -34.86 17.61
C VAL A 105 -22.65 -34.75 16.82
N LEU A 106 -22.73 -33.80 15.88
CA LEU A 106 -23.87 -33.60 14.99
C LEU A 106 -23.78 -34.42 13.68
N SER A 107 -22.83 -35.35 13.58
CA SER A 107 -22.61 -36.21 12.41
C SER A 107 -22.21 -35.47 11.11
N PHE A 108 -21.57 -34.31 11.24
CA PHE A 108 -20.96 -33.56 10.13
C PHE A 108 -19.43 -33.76 10.10
N ASP A 109 -18.98 -35.01 10.02
CA ASP A 109 -17.58 -35.38 10.28
C ASP A 109 -16.57 -34.66 9.39
N LEU A 110 -16.79 -34.65 8.06
CA LEU A 110 -15.88 -33.98 7.11
C LEU A 110 -15.74 -32.47 7.42
N PHE A 111 -16.84 -31.83 7.80
CA PHE A 111 -16.82 -30.41 8.13
C PHE A 111 -16.16 -30.16 9.49
N GLY A 112 -16.40 -31.05 10.46
CA GLY A 112 -15.70 -31.08 11.75
C GLY A 112 -14.18 -31.15 11.56
N ASP A 113 -13.70 -32.09 10.76
CA ASP A 113 -12.29 -32.26 10.42
C ASP A 113 -11.66 -30.99 9.82
N VAL A 114 -12.32 -30.38 8.83
CA VAL A 114 -11.82 -29.13 8.21
C VAL A 114 -11.75 -28.00 9.25
N VAL A 115 -12.75 -27.87 10.12
CA VAL A 115 -12.78 -26.84 11.15
C VAL A 115 -11.67 -27.08 12.18
N ILE A 116 -11.46 -28.32 12.65
CA ILE A 116 -10.35 -28.66 13.54
C ILE A 116 -9.00 -28.40 12.87
N ALA A 117 -8.80 -28.83 11.62
CA ALA A 117 -7.57 -28.60 10.88
C ALA A 117 -7.23 -27.11 10.75
N SER A 118 -8.25 -26.26 10.56
CA SER A 118 -8.09 -24.80 10.46
C SER A 118 -7.76 -24.10 11.78
N SER A 119 -7.87 -24.78 12.93
CA SER A 119 -7.42 -24.25 14.23
C SER A 119 -5.92 -23.92 14.24
N GLY A 120 -5.09 -24.72 13.57
CA GLY A 120 -3.65 -24.44 13.42
C GLY A 120 -3.38 -23.15 12.64
N MET A 121 -4.21 -22.87 11.62
CA MET A 121 -4.17 -21.62 10.86
C MET A 121 -4.66 -20.43 11.70
N ALA A 122 -5.72 -20.60 12.48
CA ALA A 122 -6.24 -19.58 13.40
C ALA A 122 -5.23 -19.24 14.50
N LEU A 123 -4.52 -20.24 15.03
CA LEU A 123 -3.49 -20.05 16.06
C LEU A 123 -2.28 -19.27 15.54
N MET A 124 -1.90 -19.50 14.28
CA MET A 124 -0.75 -18.88 13.63
C MET A 124 -1.14 -17.77 12.65
N TRP A 125 -2.33 -17.20 12.82
CA TRP A 125 -2.79 -16.12 11.96
C TRP A 125 -1.83 -14.92 12.10
N PRO A 126 -1.52 -14.20 11.01
CA PRO A 126 -0.64 -13.04 11.12
C PRO A 126 -1.31 -11.92 11.92
N THR A 127 -0.55 -11.32 12.84
CA THR A 127 -0.93 -10.06 13.48
C THR A 127 -1.01 -8.95 12.45
N THR A 128 -1.81 -7.92 12.75
CA THR A 128 -1.96 -6.75 11.89
C THR A 128 -1.73 -5.47 12.69
N SER A 129 -1.21 -4.47 12.00
CA SER A 129 -1.05 -3.11 12.42
C SER A 129 -2.38 -2.38 12.21
N HIS A 130 -2.74 -1.59 13.19
CA HIS A 130 -3.92 -0.73 13.14
C HIS A 130 -3.47 0.71 12.87
N PRO A 131 -4.00 1.38 11.84
CA PRO A 131 -3.78 2.81 11.64
C PRO A 131 -4.22 3.59 12.87
N ARG A 132 -3.46 4.63 13.19
CA ARG A 132 -3.78 5.59 14.25
C ARG A 132 -3.92 6.96 13.61
N PRO A 133 -5.16 7.40 13.32
CA PRO A 133 -5.39 8.70 12.69
C PRO A 133 -4.76 9.87 13.46
N ASP A 134 -4.66 9.75 14.79
CA ASP A 134 -4.08 10.77 15.68
C ASP A 134 -2.59 11.02 15.43
N ASP A 135 -1.88 10.10 14.76
CA ASP A 135 -0.47 10.26 14.41
C ASP A 135 -0.27 11.13 13.15
N LEU A 136 -1.33 11.42 12.39
CA LEU A 136 -1.26 12.17 11.13
C LEU A 136 -0.66 13.58 11.28
N PRO A 137 -1.01 14.40 12.29
CA PRO A 137 -0.39 15.72 12.46
C PRO A 137 1.12 15.65 12.70
N ARG A 138 1.60 14.65 13.45
CA ARG A 138 3.03 14.41 13.67
C ARG A 138 3.71 13.99 12.38
N MET A 139 3.09 13.08 11.61
CA MET A 139 3.60 12.65 10.32
C MET A 139 3.69 13.82 9.33
N TRP A 140 2.66 14.68 9.29
CA TRP A 140 2.65 15.87 8.45
C TRP A 140 3.81 16.82 8.73
N GLN A 141 4.15 17.05 10.00
CA GLN A 141 5.31 17.90 10.35
C GLN A 141 6.60 17.38 9.71
N LEU A 142 6.80 16.06 9.70
CA LEU A 142 7.96 15.42 9.07
C LEU A 142 7.92 15.53 7.54
N ILE A 143 6.76 15.31 6.92
CA ILE A 143 6.57 15.49 5.47
C ILE A 143 6.86 16.93 5.07
N ASN A 144 6.35 17.90 5.83
CA ASN A 144 6.56 19.32 5.58
C ASN A 144 8.02 19.74 5.79
N ALA A 145 8.79 19.04 6.62
CA ALA A 145 10.23 19.24 6.75
C ALA A 145 11.06 18.48 5.69
N THR A 146 10.49 17.48 5.03
CA THR A 146 11.20 16.62 4.07
C THR A 146 11.22 17.27 2.68
N GLY A 147 12.40 17.64 2.20
CA GLY A 147 12.60 18.10 0.83
C GLY A 147 13.16 17.03 -0.10
N GLY A 148 12.94 17.18 -1.40
CA GLY A 148 13.52 16.31 -2.42
C GLY A 148 12.84 14.95 -2.53
N ASP A 149 11.62 14.79 -2.01
CA ASP A 149 10.78 13.62 -2.26
C ASP A 149 9.34 14.02 -2.54
N ALA A 150 9.00 14.10 -3.82
CA ALA A 150 7.65 14.39 -4.25
C ALA A 150 6.63 13.30 -3.82
N LEU A 151 7.07 12.08 -3.48
CA LEU A 151 6.15 11.02 -3.04
C LEU A 151 5.89 11.01 -1.53
N ALA A 152 6.61 11.84 -0.75
CA ALA A 152 6.44 11.92 0.70
C ALA A 152 4.99 12.20 1.15
N PRO A 153 4.19 13.08 0.50
CA PRO A 153 2.81 13.32 0.89
C PRO A 153 1.91 12.07 0.88
N PHE A 154 2.18 11.10 -0.01
CA PHE A 154 1.38 9.88 -0.09
C PHE A 154 1.47 9.02 1.17
N THR A 155 2.43 9.26 2.05
CA THR A 155 2.50 8.61 3.37
C THR A 155 1.31 8.95 4.27
N MET A 156 0.60 10.07 4.03
CA MET A 156 -0.58 10.48 4.82
C MET A 156 -1.80 9.57 4.67
N GLN A 157 -1.82 8.70 3.66
CA GLN A 157 -2.98 7.87 3.34
C GLN A 157 -3.52 7.10 4.58
N THR A 158 -4.84 7.13 4.78
CA THR A 158 -5.52 6.74 6.05
C THR A 158 -5.29 5.29 6.48
N GLY A 159 -5.09 4.39 5.52
CA GLY A 159 -4.81 2.98 5.73
C GLY A 159 -3.40 2.70 6.22
N LYS A 160 -2.50 3.68 6.33
CA LYS A 160 -1.14 3.49 6.80
C LYS A 160 -1.04 3.62 8.33
N SER A 161 -0.16 2.81 8.89
CA SER A 161 0.39 2.95 10.23
C SER A 161 1.77 3.62 10.10
N TYR A 162 2.20 4.30 11.15
CA TYR A 162 3.51 4.96 11.18
C TYR A 162 4.43 4.27 12.19
N HIS A 163 5.72 4.26 11.86
CA HIS A 163 6.79 3.92 12.80
C HIS A 163 7.69 5.13 12.90
N PHE A 164 7.87 5.64 14.12
CA PHE A 164 8.66 6.83 14.41
C PHE A 164 9.91 6.44 15.17
N THR A 165 10.98 7.21 14.98
CA THR A 165 12.12 7.19 15.91
C THR A 165 11.68 7.64 17.31
N ALA A 166 12.46 7.27 18.32
CA ALA A 166 12.16 7.58 19.72
C ALA A 166 12.06 9.11 19.97
N ASP A 167 12.93 9.88 19.33
CA ASP A 167 12.94 11.35 19.38
C ASP A 167 11.88 12.00 18.47
N GLY A 168 11.30 11.23 17.54
CA GLY A 168 10.36 11.70 16.55
C GLY A 168 10.93 12.51 15.41
N ALA A 169 12.25 12.51 15.21
CA ALA A 169 12.89 13.23 14.12
C ALA A 169 12.66 12.57 12.75
N ALA A 170 12.37 11.28 12.69
CA ALA A 170 12.09 10.55 11.45
C ALA A 170 10.95 9.53 11.61
N ALA A 171 10.32 9.20 10.48
CA ALA A 171 9.26 8.20 10.42
C ALA A 171 9.19 7.50 9.07
N LEU A 172 8.57 6.33 9.07
CA LEU A 172 8.15 5.64 7.85
C LEU A 172 6.68 5.23 7.94
N ALA A 173 6.02 5.13 6.79
CA ALA A 173 4.63 4.72 6.69
C ALA A 173 4.54 3.30 6.10
N TYR A 174 3.77 2.44 6.76
CA TYR A 174 3.61 1.06 6.37
C TYR A 174 2.18 0.55 6.57
N ARG A 175 1.83 -0.55 5.94
CA ARG A 175 0.63 -1.32 6.28
C ARG A 175 0.96 -2.79 6.29
N THR A 176 0.47 -3.47 7.31
CA THR A 176 0.59 -4.92 7.40
C THR A 176 -0.59 -5.60 6.74
N ARG A 177 -0.30 -6.68 6.00
CA ARG A 177 -1.32 -7.56 5.46
C ARG A 177 -0.73 -8.96 5.26
N MET A 178 -1.45 -9.99 5.70
CA MET A 178 -1.02 -11.39 5.60
C MET A 178 0.39 -11.68 6.17
N GLY A 179 0.83 -10.91 7.18
CA GLY A 179 2.15 -11.05 7.79
C GLY A 179 3.28 -10.35 7.03
N ILE A 180 2.95 -9.48 6.08
CA ILE A 180 3.91 -8.63 5.37
C ILE A 180 3.64 -7.19 5.77
N ALA A 181 4.64 -6.50 6.30
CA ALA A 181 4.66 -5.06 6.51
C ALA A 181 5.16 -4.39 5.23
N VAL A 182 4.24 -3.77 4.49
CA VAL A 182 4.54 -3.07 3.25
C VAL A 182 4.79 -1.60 3.57
N VAL A 183 6.04 -1.18 3.47
CA VAL A 183 6.47 0.22 3.56
C VAL A 183 6.17 0.92 2.23
N GLY A 184 5.57 2.10 2.30
CA GLY A 184 5.23 2.91 1.13
C GLY A 184 6.14 4.13 1.02
N GLY A 185 6.97 4.17 -0.02
CA GLY A 185 7.91 5.27 -0.27
C GLY A 185 9.18 5.18 0.58
N ASP A 186 9.88 6.31 0.68
CA ASP A 186 11.05 6.49 1.54
C ASP A 186 10.63 6.95 2.95
N PRO A 187 11.53 6.81 3.96
CA PRO A 187 11.36 7.50 5.23
C PRO A 187 11.30 9.03 5.06
N VAL A 188 10.61 9.69 5.98
CA VAL A 188 10.46 11.15 6.05
C VAL A 188 11.06 11.70 7.36
N GLY A 189 11.47 12.96 7.35
CA GLY A 189 12.12 13.64 8.48
C GLY A 189 13.64 13.75 8.30
N ASP A 190 14.36 13.74 9.42
CA ASP A 190 15.83 13.88 9.43
C ASP A 190 16.52 12.60 8.94
N GLU A 191 17.26 12.73 7.85
CA GLU A 191 17.96 11.63 7.19
C GLU A 191 19.01 10.96 8.07
N ALA A 192 19.59 11.70 9.03
CA ALA A 192 20.60 11.17 9.94
C ALA A 192 20.06 10.00 10.79
N HIS A 193 18.75 9.99 11.04
CA HIS A 193 18.09 8.99 11.87
C HIS A 193 17.48 7.82 11.07
N PHE A 194 17.56 7.84 9.73
CA PHE A 194 16.98 6.78 8.90
C PHE A 194 17.57 5.38 9.14
N PRO A 195 18.89 5.20 9.34
CA PRO A 195 19.46 3.89 9.65
C PRO A 195 18.90 3.31 10.96
N GLU A 196 18.81 4.12 12.01
CA GLU A 196 18.22 3.73 13.31
C GLU A 196 16.74 3.37 13.15
N LEU A 197 15.97 4.24 12.49
CA LEU A 197 14.54 4.02 12.20
C LEU A 197 14.28 2.66 11.53
N ILE A 198 15.12 2.29 10.56
CA ILE A 198 14.96 1.03 9.81
C ILE A 198 15.35 -0.18 10.67
N ALA A 199 16.39 -0.07 11.49
CA ALA A 199 16.76 -1.11 12.44
C ALA A 199 15.63 -1.35 13.47
N ASP A 200 15.08 -0.29 14.05
CA ASP A 200 13.97 -0.35 15.00
C ASP A 200 12.69 -0.90 14.37
N PHE A 201 12.40 -0.49 13.14
CA PHE A 201 11.29 -1.03 12.38
C PHE A 201 11.48 -2.51 12.06
N ALA A 202 12.70 -2.95 11.72
CA ALA A 202 13.03 -4.35 11.50
C ALA A 202 12.86 -5.18 12.77
N ALA A 203 13.32 -4.68 13.91
CA ALA A 203 13.09 -5.31 15.22
C ALA A 203 11.59 -5.41 15.54
N THR A 204 10.82 -4.36 15.27
CA THR A 204 9.35 -4.36 15.43
C THR A 204 8.70 -5.42 14.53
N CYS A 205 9.11 -5.51 13.27
CA CYS A 205 8.62 -6.51 12.34
C CYS A 205 8.95 -7.93 12.82
N HIS A 206 10.18 -8.16 13.31
CA HIS A 206 10.61 -9.44 13.86
C HIS A 206 9.74 -9.85 15.05
N ALA A 207 9.54 -8.95 16.02
CA ALA A 207 8.71 -9.21 17.21
C ALA A 207 7.24 -9.57 16.87
N HIS A 208 6.72 -9.08 15.75
CA HIS A 208 5.36 -9.37 15.29
C HIS A 208 5.28 -10.52 14.26
N GLY A 209 6.40 -11.14 13.89
CA GLY A 209 6.45 -12.15 12.84
C GLY A 209 6.13 -11.60 11.44
N TRP A 210 6.37 -10.30 11.22
CA TRP A 210 6.19 -9.63 9.94
C TRP A 210 7.44 -9.73 9.07
N ARG A 211 7.19 -9.71 7.77
CA ARG A 211 8.21 -9.63 6.73
C ARG A 211 8.12 -8.29 6.05
N ILE A 212 9.26 -7.67 5.75
CA ILE A 212 9.27 -6.33 5.17
C ILE A 212 9.21 -6.44 3.65
N ALA A 213 8.39 -5.60 3.04
CA ALA A 213 8.47 -5.25 1.63
C ALA A 213 8.44 -3.73 1.52
N VAL A 214 9.19 -3.15 0.59
CA VAL A 214 9.21 -1.71 0.36
C VAL A 214 8.75 -1.44 -1.05
N VAL A 215 7.83 -0.50 -1.25
CA VAL A 215 7.30 -0.15 -2.58
C VAL A 215 7.38 1.34 -2.77
N GLY A 216 8.02 1.76 -3.87
CA GLY A 216 8.21 3.18 -4.18
C GLY A 216 9.49 3.78 -3.60
N CYS A 217 10.45 2.95 -3.17
CA CYS A 217 11.72 3.42 -2.65
C CYS A 217 12.51 4.13 -3.75
N SER A 218 13.07 5.30 -3.45
CA SER A 218 13.94 6.00 -4.40
C SER A 218 15.28 5.30 -4.56
N GLU A 219 15.91 5.55 -5.71
CA GLU A 219 17.28 5.10 -5.99
C GLU A 219 18.29 5.53 -4.91
N ARG A 220 18.16 6.77 -4.40
CA ARG A 220 19.04 7.32 -3.35
C ARG A 220 18.91 6.63 -1.99
N ARG A 221 17.80 5.92 -1.72
CA ARG A 221 17.53 5.25 -0.44
C ARG A 221 17.68 3.74 -0.47
N LEU A 222 18.11 3.16 -1.60
CA LEU A 222 18.28 1.71 -1.71
C LEU A 222 19.24 1.14 -0.67
N SER A 223 20.33 1.85 -0.37
CA SER A 223 21.37 1.41 0.58
C SER A 223 20.85 1.22 2.01
N LEU A 224 19.77 1.90 2.37
CA LEU A 224 19.15 1.74 3.68
C LEU A 224 18.55 0.34 3.89
N TRP A 225 18.27 -0.37 2.80
CA TRP A 225 17.56 -1.64 2.81
C TRP A 225 18.41 -2.83 2.35
N THR A 226 19.74 -2.67 2.25
CA THR A 226 20.63 -3.73 1.75
C THR A 226 21.20 -4.62 2.84
N ASP A 227 21.30 -4.16 4.08
CA ASP A 227 21.91 -4.92 5.16
C ASP A 227 20.95 -6.01 5.69
N SER A 228 21.17 -7.24 5.23
CA SER A 228 20.37 -8.38 5.65
C SER A 228 20.54 -8.76 7.12
N SER A 229 21.64 -8.35 7.77
CA SER A 229 21.86 -8.62 9.19
C SER A 229 20.94 -7.77 10.07
N VAL A 230 20.74 -6.50 9.68
CA VAL A 230 19.79 -5.58 10.32
C VAL A 230 18.35 -5.98 10.02
N LEU A 231 18.04 -6.28 8.75
CA LEU A 231 16.66 -6.58 8.34
C LEU A 231 16.18 -8.00 8.71
N GLY A 232 17.11 -8.92 9.01
CA GLY A 232 16.80 -10.34 9.20
C GLY A 232 16.24 -11.02 7.94
N GLN A 233 16.48 -10.44 6.76
CA GLN A 233 16.11 -10.98 5.45
C GLN A 233 16.87 -10.27 4.32
N SER A 234 16.98 -10.95 3.18
CA SER A 234 17.50 -10.34 1.95
C SER A 234 16.36 -9.77 1.12
N LEU A 235 16.49 -8.49 0.74
CA LEU A 235 15.60 -7.79 -0.17
C LEU A 235 16.29 -7.56 -1.50
N ARG A 236 15.59 -7.81 -2.61
CA ARG A 236 16.07 -7.52 -3.96
C ARG A 236 15.35 -6.30 -4.51
N PRO A 237 16.09 -5.27 -4.99
CA PRO A 237 15.49 -4.12 -5.64
C PRO A 237 15.03 -4.50 -7.05
N ILE A 238 13.76 -4.23 -7.35
CA ILE A 238 13.16 -4.40 -8.67
C ILE A 238 12.67 -3.04 -9.13
N PRO A 239 13.16 -2.50 -10.26
CA PRO A 239 12.69 -1.23 -10.78
C PRO A 239 11.22 -1.38 -11.19
N ILE A 240 10.36 -0.51 -10.67
CA ILE A 240 8.91 -0.53 -10.94
C ILE A 240 8.48 0.61 -11.87
N GLY A 241 9.31 1.63 -12.03
CA GLY A 241 9.02 2.78 -12.87
C GLY A 241 9.83 4.01 -12.49
N ARG A 242 9.37 5.17 -12.95
CA ARG A 242 10.01 6.47 -12.72
C ARG A 242 8.99 7.50 -12.28
N ASP A 243 9.44 8.43 -11.47
CA ASP A 243 8.66 9.63 -11.19
C ASP A 243 8.72 10.59 -12.40
N VAL A 244 7.70 11.43 -12.56
CA VAL A 244 7.66 12.47 -13.60
C VAL A 244 7.62 13.82 -12.93
N VAL A 245 8.81 14.36 -12.69
CA VAL A 245 9.03 15.55 -11.86
C VAL A 245 9.51 16.69 -12.73
N VAL A 246 8.71 17.73 -12.81
CA VAL A 246 9.05 18.97 -13.51
C VAL A 246 9.89 19.84 -12.59
N ASP A 247 11.12 20.16 -13.03
CA ASP A 247 11.93 21.23 -12.42
C ASP A 247 11.26 22.58 -12.68
N VAL A 248 10.75 23.20 -11.61
CA VAL A 248 9.88 24.39 -11.70
C VAL A 248 10.67 25.59 -12.23
N ALA A 249 11.90 25.79 -11.76
CA ALA A 249 12.72 26.93 -12.15
C ALA A 249 13.05 26.93 -13.64
N GLY A 250 13.42 25.78 -14.20
CA GLY A 250 13.78 25.61 -15.61
C GLY A 250 12.61 25.32 -16.55
N PHE A 251 11.38 25.17 -16.05
CA PHE A 251 10.25 24.80 -16.90
C PHE A 251 9.75 25.98 -17.74
N ASP A 252 10.03 25.94 -19.03
CA ASP A 252 9.35 26.77 -20.01
C ASP A 252 8.81 25.92 -21.16
N MET A 253 7.58 26.20 -21.59
CA MET A 253 6.93 25.49 -22.70
C MET A 253 7.51 25.88 -24.08
N VAL A 254 8.83 26.06 -24.22
CA VAL A 254 9.50 26.58 -25.43
C VAL A 254 10.03 25.45 -26.33
N GLY A 255 10.01 25.66 -27.64
CA GLY A 255 10.59 24.73 -28.61
C GLY A 255 9.62 23.67 -29.16
N ARG A 256 10.11 22.82 -30.06
CA ARG A 256 9.27 21.88 -30.84
C ARG A 256 8.67 20.75 -29.99
N LYS A 257 9.40 20.28 -28.97
CA LYS A 257 8.99 19.15 -28.12
C LYS A 257 7.71 19.42 -27.30
N PHE A 258 7.46 20.69 -26.93
CA PHE A 258 6.27 21.12 -26.18
C PHE A 258 5.11 21.60 -27.08
N ARG A 259 5.16 21.39 -28.40
CA ARG A 259 4.10 21.84 -29.34
C ARG A 259 2.71 21.34 -28.91
N ASN A 260 2.60 20.06 -28.57
CA ASN A 260 1.32 19.46 -28.18
C ASN A 260 0.79 20.05 -26.87
N LEU A 261 1.69 20.28 -25.89
CA LEU A 261 1.36 20.90 -24.62
C LEU A 261 0.86 22.34 -24.81
N ARG A 262 1.61 23.17 -25.55
CA ARG A 262 1.19 24.54 -25.90
C ARG A 262 -0.14 24.59 -26.64
N GLN A 263 -0.38 23.66 -27.56
CA GLN A 263 -1.64 23.59 -28.30
C GLN A 263 -2.82 23.23 -27.38
N ALA A 264 -2.63 22.30 -26.43
CA ALA A 264 -3.63 21.96 -25.43
C ALA A 264 -3.97 23.17 -24.55
N VAL A 265 -2.95 23.82 -23.98
CA VAL A 265 -3.10 25.03 -23.15
C VAL A 265 -3.78 26.16 -23.94
N LYS A 266 -3.31 26.48 -25.15
CA LYS A 266 -3.92 27.52 -26.00
C LYS A 266 -5.38 27.22 -26.35
N ARG A 267 -5.73 25.95 -26.56
CA ARG A 267 -7.13 25.56 -26.83
C ARG A 267 -8.02 25.91 -25.64
N THR A 268 -7.59 25.62 -24.42
CA THR A 268 -8.38 25.96 -23.22
C THR A 268 -8.57 27.47 -23.05
N HIS A 269 -7.54 28.28 -23.32
CA HIS A 269 -7.68 29.75 -23.34
C HIS A 269 -8.69 30.23 -24.39
N ASN A 270 -8.64 29.69 -25.62
CA ASN A 270 -9.61 30.05 -26.67
C ASN A 270 -11.05 29.64 -26.30
N CYS A 271 -11.19 28.53 -25.58
CA CYS A 271 -12.45 28.09 -24.98
C CYS A 271 -12.86 28.92 -23.75
N GLY A 272 -12.08 29.92 -23.35
CA GLY A 272 -12.35 30.85 -22.24
C GLY A 272 -12.33 30.20 -20.87
N VAL A 273 -11.51 29.15 -20.71
CA VAL A 273 -11.32 28.50 -19.42
C VAL A 273 -10.51 29.41 -18.49
N THR A 274 -10.99 29.56 -17.26
CA THR A 274 -10.29 30.23 -16.16
C THR A 274 -9.86 29.21 -15.11
N THR A 275 -8.82 29.55 -14.35
CA THR A 275 -8.25 28.67 -13.32
C THR A 275 -8.11 29.42 -12.00
N GLU A 276 -8.34 28.72 -10.89
CA GLU A 276 -8.16 29.22 -9.53
C GLU A 276 -7.53 28.15 -8.65
N ILE A 277 -6.73 28.54 -7.67
CA ILE A 277 -6.11 27.64 -6.68
C ILE A 277 -6.70 27.96 -5.31
N VAL A 278 -7.17 26.93 -4.61
CA VAL A 278 -7.75 27.02 -3.26
C VAL A 278 -7.20 25.90 -2.38
N ALA A 279 -7.13 26.11 -1.07
CA ALA A 279 -6.84 25.04 -0.14
C ALA A 279 -8.08 24.13 0.04
N GLU A 280 -7.89 22.81 0.09
CA GLU A 280 -9.02 21.87 0.26
C GLU A 280 -9.76 22.10 1.59
N GLN A 281 -9.04 22.56 2.63
CA GLN A 281 -9.60 22.84 3.95
C GLN A 281 -10.38 24.17 4.02
N GLU A 282 -10.30 25.00 2.99
CA GLU A 282 -10.94 26.32 2.92
C GLU A 282 -12.14 26.33 1.95
N LEU A 283 -12.57 25.15 1.48
CA LEU A 283 -13.74 25.02 0.62
C LEU A 283 -15.01 25.40 1.36
N ASP A 284 -15.82 26.28 0.75
CA ASP A 284 -17.19 26.51 1.19
C ASP A 284 -18.13 25.38 0.71
N ASP A 285 -19.30 25.28 1.34
CA ASP A 285 -20.29 24.22 1.04
C ASP A 285 -20.74 24.22 -0.43
N LYS A 286 -20.77 25.40 -1.06
CA LYS A 286 -21.22 25.56 -2.44
C LYS A 286 -20.20 25.01 -3.42
N LEU A 287 -18.93 25.38 -3.25
CA LEU A 287 -17.82 24.90 -4.05
C LEU A 287 -17.59 23.42 -3.82
N LEU A 288 -17.69 22.95 -2.57
CA LEU A 288 -17.62 21.53 -2.24
C LEU A 288 -18.70 20.74 -2.98
N ALA A 289 -19.95 21.21 -3.00
CA ALA A 289 -21.02 20.58 -3.75
C ALA A 289 -20.74 20.55 -5.26
N GLU A 290 -20.27 21.66 -5.83
CA GLU A 290 -19.94 21.75 -7.26
C GLU A 290 -18.81 20.78 -7.65
N LEU A 291 -17.76 20.68 -6.83
CA LEU A 291 -16.65 19.74 -7.04
C LEU A 291 -17.08 18.29 -6.85
N THR A 292 -17.97 18.03 -5.90
CA THR A 292 -18.56 16.70 -5.68
C THR A 292 -19.33 16.22 -6.91
N GLU A 293 -20.08 17.10 -7.56
CA GLU A 293 -20.74 16.77 -8.83
C GLU A 293 -19.73 16.46 -9.94
N VAL A 294 -18.60 17.19 -10.02
CA VAL A 294 -17.51 16.86 -10.98
C VAL A 294 -16.96 15.45 -10.74
N VAL A 295 -16.81 15.05 -9.47
CA VAL A 295 -16.35 13.70 -9.11
C VAL A 295 -17.40 12.65 -9.51
N ARG A 296 -18.69 12.91 -9.27
CA ARG A 296 -19.80 12.01 -9.63
C ARG A 296 -19.96 11.82 -11.14
N GLU A 297 -19.81 12.90 -11.92
CA GLU A 297 -19.90 12.87 -13.39
C GLU A 297 -18.62 12.36 -14.08
N SER A 298 -17.53 12.21 -13.34
CA SER A 298 -16.27 11.73 -13.89
C SER A 298 -16.35 10.27 -14.32
N SER A 299 -15.84 10.01 -15.54
CA SER A 299 -15.71 8.65 -16.08
C SER A 299 -14.79 7.71 -15.28
N LYS A 300 -13.96 8.25 -14.36
CA LYS A 300 -12.88 7.50 -13.67
C LYS A 300 -13.32 6.71 -12.42
N GLY A 301 -14.62 6.53 -12.19
CA GLY A 301 -15.14 5.64 -11.15
C GLY A 301 -15.71 6.38 -9.95
N ALA A 302 -16.92 6.92 -10.14
CA ALA A 302 -17.69 7.69 -9.17
C ALA A 302 -18.07 6.98 -7.85
N HIS A 303 -17.55 5.79 -7.53
CA HIS A 303 -18.11 4.95 -6.45
C HIS A 303 -17.10 4.44 -5.41
N ALA A 304 -15.78 4.43 -5.66
CA ALA A 304 -14.82 3.88 -4.70
C ALA A 304 -13.44 4.53 -4.79
N ASP A 305 -12.81 4.73 -3.64
CA ASP A 305 -11.39 5.05 -3.55
C ASP A 305 -10.54 3.81 -3.84
N ARG A 306 -9.48 4.04 -4.62
CA ARG A 306 -8.43 3.06 -4.94
C ARG A 306 -7.07 3.73 -4.79
N GLY A 307 -6.05 2.91 -4.66
CA GLY A 307 -4.68 3.34 -4.45
C GLY A 307 -4.26 3.24 -3.00
N PHE A 308 -3.01 2.87 -2.80
CA PHE A 308 -2.37 2.82 -1.49
C PHE A 308 -0.98 3.45 -1.54
N HIS A 309 -0.22 3.24 -2.61
CA HIS A 309 1.14 3.75 -2.71
C HIS A 309 1.24 5.15 -3.33
N MET A 310 0.47 5.43 -4.38
CA MET A 310 0.68 6.61 -5.25
C MET A 310 -0.58 7.49 -5.39
N ASN A 311 -1.48 7.44 -4.41
CA ASN A 311 -2.70 8.24 -4.34
C ASN A 311 -3.15 8.34 -2.88
N LEU A 312 -3.72 9.47 -2.49
CA LEU A 312 -4.41 9.68 -1.22
C LEU A 312 -5.88 9.25 -1.33
N ASP A 313 -6.49 9.00 -0.18
CA ASP A 313 -7.94 8.83 -0.08
C ASP A 313 -8.63 10.16 0.31
N GLY A 314 -9.95 10.12 0.53
CA GLY A 314 -10.69 11.24 1.11
C GLY A 314 -10.64 12.51 0.27
N VAL A 315 -10.81 12.37 -1.04
CA VAL A 315 -10.96 13.49 -1.98
C VAL A 315 -12.10 14.40 -1.50
N LEU A 316 -11.81 15.70 -1.30
CA LEU A 316 -12.74 16.72 -0.83
C LEU A 316 -13.21 16.55 0.64
N GLU A 317 -12.55 15.72 1.45
CA GLU A 317 -12.89 15.57 2.87
C GLU A 317 -12.17 16.59 3.78
N GLY A 318 -11.21 17.36 3.26
CA GLY A 318 -10.43 18.34 4.05
C GLY A 318 -9.57 17.72 5.16
N ARG A 319 -9.39 16.39 5.13
CA ARG A 319 -8.68 15.64 6.18
C ARG A 319 -7.18 15.89 6.19
N PHE A 320 -6.58 15.99 5.01
CA PHE A 320 -5.13 16.09 4.87
C PHE A 320 -4.69 17.55 4.84
N PRO A 321 -3.69 17.93 5.66
CA PRO A 321 -3.06 19.23 5.55
C PRO A 321 -2.23 19.34 4.26
N GLY A 322 -1.95 20.58 3.83
CA GLY A 322 -1.09 20.82 2.67
C GLY A 322 -1.69 20.41 1.32
N ILE A 323 -3.02 20.25 1.24
CA ILE A 323 -3.72 19.95 -0.01
C ILE A 323 -4.18 21.24 -0.68
N GLN A 324 -3.79 21.41 -1.94
CA GLN A 324 -4.24 22.47 -2.82
C GLN A 324 -5.05 21.90 -3.97
N LEU A 325 -6.14 22.57 -4.33
CA LEU A 325 -6.96 22.25 -5.49
C LEU A 325 -6.76 23.33 -6.53
N ILE A 326 -6.45 22.94 -7.76
CA ILE A 326 -6.55 23.85 -8.91
C ILE A 326 -7.78 23.48 -9.72
N ILE A 327 -8.66 24.47 -9.90
CA ILE A 327 -10.02 24.31 -10.44
C ILE A 327 -10.10 25.01 -11.79
N ALA A 328 -10.69 24.37 -12.78
CA ALA A 328 -10.94 24.94 -14.10
C ALA A 328 -12.44 25.21 -14.31
N ARG A 329 -12.78 26.47 -14.59
CA ARG A 329 -14.13 26.91 -14.94
C ARG A 329 -14.23 27.26 -16.42
N ASP A 330 -15.35 26.95 -17.03
CA ASP A 330 -15.65 27.40 -18.40
C ASP A 330 -16.08 28.89 -18.45
N LYS A 331 -16.42 29.37 -19.66
CA LYS A 331 -16.94 30.73 -19.88
C LYS A 331 -18.22 31.05 -19.12
N ALA A 332 -19.02 30.03 -18.76
CA ALA A 332 -20.24 30.19 -18.00
C ALA A 332 -19.98 30.16 -16.47
N GLY A 333 -18.73 30.00 -16.04
CA GLY A 333 -18.33 29.94 -14.63
C GLY A 333 -18.55 28.57 -13.99
N THR A 334 -18.93 27.55 -14.76
CA THR A 334 -19.17 26.19 -14.24
C THR A 334 -17.85 25.42 -14.16
N VAL A 335 -17.61 24.73 -13.04
CA VAL A 335 -16.41 23.87 -12.90
C VAL A 335 -16.50 22.68 -13.83
N GLN A 336 -15.48 22.53 -14.68
CA GLN A 336 -15.36 21.43 -15.64
C GLN A 336 -14.33 20.38 -15.22
N ALA A 337 -13.32 20.78 -14.46
CA ALA A 337 -12.27 19.91 -13.96
C ALA A 337 -11.60 20.51 -12.73
N PHE A 338 -10.99 19.66 -11.92
CA PHE A 338 -10.05 20.10 -10.90
C PHE A 338 -8.96 19.05 -10.68
N HIS A 339 -7.78 19.49 -10.28
CA HIS A 339 -6.70 18.62 -9.84
C HIS A 339 -6.46 18.84 -8.35
N ARG A 340 -6.20 17.74 -7.64
CA ARG A 340 -5.79 17.75 -6.24
C ARG A 340 -4.28 17.58 -6.16
N TYR A 341 -3.60 18.49 -5.48
CA TYR A 341 -2.16 18.50 -5.27
C TYR A 341 -1.85 18.46 -3.78
N ALA A 342 -0.82 17.70 -3.40
CA ALA A 342 -0.30 17.66 -2.04
C ALA A 342 1.10 18.29 -2.00
N THR A 343 1.45 18.94 -0.89
CA THR A 343 2.74 19.61 -0.72
C THR A 343 3.65 18.88 0.28
N ALA A 344 4.97 19.06 0.11
CA ALA A 344 6.02 18.65 1.04
C ALA A 344 7.15 19.69 1.06
N GLY A 345 8.07 19.56 2.02
CA GLY A 345 9.25 20.42 2.12
C GLY A 345 8.92 21.92 2.15
N ALA A 346 7.94 22.32 2.96
CA ALA A 346 7.43 23.68 3.07
C ALA A 346 6.96 24.29 1.74
N GLY A 347 6.41 23.45 0.85
CA GLY A 347 5.95 23.86 -0.49
C GLY A 347 7.02 23.81 -1.58
N SER A 348 8.25 23.37 -1.26
CA SER A 348 9.29 23.16 -2.28
C SER A 348 8.97 21.98 -3.21
N ASP A 349 8.21 20.99 -2.74
CA ASP A 349 7.73 19.85 -3.50
C ASP A 349 6.20 19.87 -3.58
N ILE A 350 5.66 19.80 -4.80
CA ILE A 350 4.23 19.75 -5.08
C ILE A 350 3.95 18.49 -5.90
N THR A 351 2.91 17.74 -5.56
CA THR A 351 2.64 16.44 -6.21
C THR A 351 1.18 16.30 -6.58
N LEU A 352 0.92 15.95 -7.83
CA LEU A 352 -0.43 15.65 -8.31
C LEU A 352 -0.90 14.34 -7.69
N ASP A 353 -1.96 14.42 -6.88
CA ASP A 353 -2.64 13.29 -6.28
C ASP A 353 -3.60 12.66 -7.30
N VAL A 354 -4.64 13.41 -7.66
CA VAL A 354 -5.67 12.93 -8.59
C VAL A 354 -6.26 14.06 -9.43
N PRO A 355 -6.39 13.85 -10.77
CA PRO A 355 -7.12 14.73 -11.66
C PRO A 355 -8.57 14.26 -11.89
N TRP A 356 -9.53 15.16 -11.68
CA TRP A 356 -10.97 14.98 -11.91
C TRP A 356 -11.47 15.86 -13.05
N ARG A 357 -12.31 15.30 -13.92
CA ARG A 357 -12.84 16.01 -15.09
C ARG A 357 -14.22 15.49 -15.47
N ARG A 358 -15.15 16.41 -15.74
CA ARG A 358 -16.50 16.10 -16.23
C ARG A 358 -16.46 15.43 -17.60
N ARG A 359 -17.48 14.63 -17.88
CA ARG A 359 -17.68 14.06 -19.22
C ARG A 359 -18.00 15.19 -20.21
N GLY A 360 -17.28 15.23 -21.32
CA GLY A 360 -17.45 16.26 -22.35
C GLY A 360 -16.67 17.56 -22.10
N ALA A 361 -15.92 17.65 -21.00
CA ALA A 361 -15.10 18.83 -20.72
C ALA A 361 -14.04 19.07 -21.84
N PRO A 362 -13.69 20.32 -22.14
CA PRO A 362 -12.75 20.68 -23.21
C PRO A 362 -11.44 19.88 -23.17
N ASN A 363 -10.96 19.48 -24.37
CA ASN A 363 -9.68 18.79 -24.48
C ASN A 363 -8.52 19.74 -24.19
N GLY A 364 -7.65 19.36 -23.25
CA GLY A 364 -6.50 20.15 -22.82
C GLY A 364 -6.59 20.67 -21.38
N LEU A 365 -7.69 20.40 -20.66
CA LEU A 365 -7.86 20.85 -19.27
C LEU A 365 -6.81 20.27 -18.33
N ASP A 366 -6.51 18.97 -18.44
CA ASP A 366 -5.51 18.35 -17.56
C ASP A 366 -4.12 19.00 -17.79
N GLU A 367 -3.73 19.21 -19.06
CA GLU A 367 -2.53 19.95 -19.40
C GLU A 367 -2.54 21.39 -18.89
N ARG A 368 -3.70 22.06 -18.97
CA ARG A 368 -3.85 23.45 -18.51
C ARG A 368 -3.69 23.55 -17.01
N LEU A 369 -4.38 22.72 -16.24
CA LEU A 369 -4.33 22.71 -14.78
C LEU A 369 -2.92 22.38 -14.28
N SER A 370 -2.23 21.41 -14.88
CA SER A 370 -0.84 21.13 -14.51
C SER A 370 0.12 22.25 -14.90
N ALA A 371 -0.08 22.91 -16.06
CA ALA A 371 0.78 24.01 -16.47
C ALA A 371 0.60 25.23 -15.55
N ASP A 372 -0.65 25.57 -15.22
CA ASP A 372 -0.95 26.69 -14.32
C ASP A 372 -0.47 26.40 -12.89
N MET A 373 -0.56 25.16 -12.41
CA MET A 373 0.02 24.78 -11.11
C MET A 373 1.55 24.92 -11.11
N ILE A 374 2.24 24.55 -12.19
CA ILE A 374 3.70 24.76 -12.28
C ILE A 374 4.04 26.26 -12.29
N MET A 375 3.25 27.07 -12.97
CA MET A 375 3.45 28.53 -12.97
C MET A 375 3.19 29.15 -11.60
N ALA A 376 2.12 28.74 -10.90
CA ALA A 376 1.87 29.16 -9.52
C ALA A 376 3.01 28.71 -8.59
N GLY A 377 3.52 27.50 -8.78
CA GLY A 377 4.70 26.99 -8.08
C GLY A 377 5.93 27.89 -8.26
N LYS A 378 6.16 28.46 -9.45
CA LYS A 378 7.25 29.44 -9.67
C LYS A 378 7.09 30.67 -8.79
N GLU A 379 5.86 31.17 -8.64
CA GLU A 379 5.55 32.36 -7.83
C GLU A 379 5.72 32.09 -6.33
N THR A 380 5.38 30.89 -5.88
CA THR A 380 5.50 30.48 -4.47
C THR A 380 6.87 29.91 -4.09
N GLY A 381 7.82 29.82 -5.03
CA GLY A 381 9.17 29.31 -4.79
C GLY A 381 9.28 27.78 -4.73
N ALA A 382 8.32 27.06 -5.31
CA ALA A 382 8.41 25.62 -5.47
C ALA A 382 9.61 25.22 -6.35
N GLN A 383 10.26 24.11 -6.02
CA GLN A 383 11.38 23.56 -6.79
C GLN A 383 10.92 22.48 -7.77
N ARG A 384 9.93 21.67 -7.37
CA ARG A 384 9.51 20.49 -8.10
C ARG A 384 8.00 20.35 -8.13
N VAL A 385 7.48 19.95 -9.29
CA VAL A 385 6.09 19.50 -9.43
C VAL A 385 6.08 18.08 -10.00
N SER A 386 5.73 17.09 -9.17
CA SER A 386 5.49 15.72 -9.65
C SER A 386 4.07 15.60 -10.23
N LEU A 387 3.98 14.99 -11.40
CA LEU A 387 2.73 14.84 -12.14
C LEU A 387 2.10 13.46 -12.00
N ALA A 388 2.92 12.42 -11.83
CA ALA A 388 2.52 11.07 -11.49
C ALA A 388 3.71 10.13 -11.59
N PHE A 389 3.54 8.94 -11.02
CA PHE A 389 4.41 7.81 -11.25
C PHE A 389 4.15 7.18 -12.63
N ALA A 390 5.18 7.12 -13.48
CA ALA A 390 5.17 6.35 -14.71
C ALA A 390 5.64 4.92 -14.44
N ALA A 391 4.72 3.95 -14.43
CA ALA A 391 5.07 2.55 -14.27
C ALA A 391 5.74 2.00 -15.54
N PHE A 392 6.90 1.38 -15.38
CA PHE A 392 7.67 0.69 -16.44
C PHE A 392 7.79 1.45 -17.79
N PRO A 393 8.23 2.73 -17.82
CA PRO A 393 8.29 3.51 -19.05
C PRO A 393 9.18 2.85 -20.11
N GLU A 394 10.26 2.17 -19.70
CA GLU A 394 11.15 1.45 -20.61
C GLU A 394 10.45 0.33 -21.41
N ILE A 395 9.40 -0.30 -20.86
CA ILE A 395 8.63 -1.34 -21.56
C ILE A 395 7.70 -0.71 -22.63
N PHE A 396 7.24 0.52 -22.39
CA PHE A 396 6.39 1.26 -23.33
C PHE A 396 7.19 1.94 -24.44
N ASP A 397 8.43 2.36 -24.17
CA ASP A 397 9.31 2.99 -25.16
C ASP A 397 9.98 2.00 -26.12
N ASP A 398 10.18 0.74 -25.70
CA ASP A 398 10.84 -0.28 -26.52
C ASP A 398 9.91 -0.83 -27.61
N LYS A 399 10.26 -0.55 -28.88
CA LYS A 399 9.56 -1.04 -30.08
C LYS A 399 9.99 -2.45 -30.49
N ASN A 400 11.14 -2.95 -30.00
CA ASN A 400 11.71 -4.25 -30.38
C ASN A 400 11.65 -5.26 -29.21
N ARG A 401 10.42 -5.55 -28.76
CA ARG A 401 10.18 -6.38 -27.57
C ARG A 401 10.62 -7.84 -27.76
N GLY A 402 11.52 -8.29 -26.89
CA GLY A 402 11.89 -9.70 -26.72
C GLY A 402 10.72 -10.57 -26.22
N ARG A 403 10.88 -11.91 -26.24
CA ARG A 403 9.81 -12.86 -25.84
C ARG A 403 9.34 -12.67 -24.40
N THR A 404 10.26 -12.42 -23.46
CA THR A 404 9.96 -12.20 -22.03
C THR A 404 9.25 -10.87 -21.79
N GLN A 405 9.73 -9.78 -22.38
CA GLN A 405 9.07 -8.46 -22.33
C GLN A 405 7.65 -8.51 -22.91
N ARG A 406 7.39 -9.35 -23.92
CA ARG A 406 6.05 -9.52 -24.50
C ARG A 406 5.07 -10.21 -23.55
N VAL A 407 5.53 -11.15 -22.72
CA VAL A 407 4.72 -11.78 -21.67
C VAL A 407 4.43 -10.78 -20.54
N PHE A 408 5.44 -10.04 -20.07
CA PHE A 408 5.25 -8.98 -19.07
C PHE A 408 4.33 -7.88 -19.57
N TYR A 409 4.47 -7.46 -20.83
CA TYR A 409 3.58 -6.48 -21.46
C TYR A 409 2.12 -6.96 -21.44
N ARG A 410 1.86 -8.23 -21.77
CA ARG A 410 0.51 -8.83 -21.68
C ARG A 410 -0.01 -8.86 -20.24
N LEU A 411 0.82 -9.21 -19.25
CA LEU A 411 0.44 -9.22 -17.84
C LEU A 411 0.12 -7.82 -17.31
N ILE A 412 0.88 -6.81 -17.72
CA ILE A 412 0.62 -5.41 -17.37
C ILE A 412 -0.73 -4.95 -17.94
N HIS A 413 -1.09 -5.38 -19.15
CA HIS A 413 -2.38 -5.04 -19.77
C HIS A 413 -3.58 -5.67 -19.06
N VAL A 414 -3.40 -6.76 -18.28
CA VAL A 414 -4.47 -7.29 -17.43
C VAL A 414 -4.85 -6.28 -16.32
N LEU A 415 -3.93 -5.39 -15.93
CA LEU A 415 -4.14 -4.35 -14.94
C LEU A 415 -4.56 -2.99 -15.56
N ASP A 416 -4.64 -2.89 -16.90
CA ASP A 416 -5.06 -1.65 -17.57
C ASP A 416 -6.48 -1.18 -17.21
N PRO A 417 -7.49 -2.07 -17.01
CA PRO A 417 -8.79 -1.64 -16.48
C PRO A 417 -8.72 -0.98 -15.10
N LEU A 418 -7.61 -1.16 -14.37
CA LEU A 418 -7.43 -0.65 -13.01
C LEU A 418 -6.62 0.66 -12.94
N ILE A 419 -5.63 0.87 -13.82
CA ILE A 419 -4.73 2.06 -13.76
C ILE A 419 -4.70 2.89 -15.08
N ALA A 420 -5.21 2.38 -16.21
CA ALA A 420 -5.16 3.04 -17.52
C ALA A 420 -3.75 3.53 -17.90
N LEU A 421 -2.74 2.65 -17.75
CA LEU A 421 -1.31 2.95 -17.80
C LEU A 421 -0.88 3.64 -19.11
N GLU A 422 -1.42 3.20 -20.25
CA GLU A 422 -1.06 3.79 -21.56
C GLU A 422 -1.55 5.24 -21.72
N SER A 423 -2.75 5.56 -21.23
CA SER A 423 -3.25 6.94 -21.25
C SER A 423 -2.42 7.84 -20.35
N LEU A 424 -2.07 7.34 -19.16
CA LEU A 424 -1.23 8.05 -18.20
C LEU A 424 0.17 8.29 -18.78
N TYR A 425 0.82 7.27 -19.34
CA TYR A 425 2.13 7.40 -19.97
C TYR A 425 2.13 8.41 -21.13
N ARG A 426 1.10 8.39 -21.99
CA ARG A 426 0.96 9.37 -23.09
C ARG A 426 0.79 10.81 -22.58
N TYR A 427 0.11 11.00 -21.44
CA TYR A 427 0.01 12.30 -20.79
C TYR A 427 1.37 12.75 -20.26
N LEU A 428 2.03 11.92 -19.46
CA LEU A 428 3.30 12.23 -18.80
C LEU A 428 4.43 12.53 -19.79
N ARG A 429 4.49 11.81 -20.92
CA ARG A 429 5.49 12.03 -21.97
C ARG A 429 5.46 13.44 -22.58
N LYS A 430 4.35 14.18 -22.47
CA LYS A 430 4.24 15.56 -22.99
C LYS A 430 5.14 16.55 -22.24
N TRP A 431 5.50 16.21 -21.00
CA TRP A 431 6.26 17.06 -20.09
C TRP A 431 7.77 16.90 -20.22
N HIS A 432 8.25 15.80 -20.82
CA HIS A 432 9.68 15.51 -21.00
C HIS A 432 10.50 15.62 -19.70
N ALA A 433 9.92 15.13 -18.61
CA ALA A 433 10.39 15.33 -17.24
C ALA A 433 10.52 14.00 -16.47
N LEU A 434 10.99 12.94 -17.14
CA LEU A 434 11.24 11.65 -16.48
C LEU A 434 12.43 11.80 -15.52
N ASP A 435 12.21 11.44 -14.26
CA ASP A 435 13.20 11.56 -13.20
C ASP A 435 13.78 10.18 -12.80
N ALA A 436 14.33 10.09 -11.58
CA ALA A 436 14.92 8.91 -10.98
C ALA A 436 13.97 7.71 -10.92
N ARG A 437 14.56 6.52 -10.88
CA ARG A 437 13.82 5.26 -10.75
C ARG A 437 13.26 5.11 -9.33
N ARG A 438 12.09 4.47 -9.26
CA ARG A 438 11.55 3.92 -8.03
C ARG A 438 11.60 2.40 -8.07
N TYR A 439 11.83 1.81 -6.92
CA TYR A 439 12.06 0.39 -6.74
C TYR A 439 11.03 -0.22 -5.78
N ALA A 440 10.69 -1.48 -6.04
CA ALA A 440 10.11 -2.37 -5.06
C ALA A 440 11.21 -3.27 -4.52
N LEU A 441 11.41 -3.27 -3.20
CA LEU A 441 12.38 -4.15 -2.54
C LEU A 441 11.62 -5.31 -1.91
N ILE A 442 11.88 -6.51 -2.45
CA ILE A 442 11.08 -7.70 -2.12
C ILE A 442 11.95 -8.90 -1.80
N SER A 443 11.43 -9.82 -0.98
CA SER A 443 12.04 -11.13 -0.81
C SER A 443 11.51 -12.10 -1.87
N MET A 444 12.42 -12.74 -2.62
CA MET A 444 12.05 -13.66 -3.71
C MET A 444 11.24 -14.87 -3.24
N THR A 445 11.45 -15.30 -1.99
CA THR A 445 10.70 -16.42 -1.40
C THR A 445 9.23 -16.08 -1.12
N GLN A 446 8.86 -14.80 -1.20
CA GLN A 446 7.54 -14.28 -0.80
C GLN A 446 6.80 -13.62 -1.96
N ILE A 447 7.27 -13.78 -3.20
CA ILE A 447 6.70 -13.08 -4.35
C ILE A 447 5.21 -13.36 -4.56
N VAL A 448 4.78 -14.60 -4.36
CA VAL A 448 3.37 -15.01 -4.53
C VAL A 448 2.47 -14.36 -3.48
N PRO A 449 2.66 -14.55 -2.16
CA PRO A 449 1.82 -13.88 -1.16
C PRO A 449 1.94 -12.36 -1.24
N LEU A 450 3.12 -11.82 -1.57
CA LEU A 450 3.31 -10.38 -1.74
C LEU A 450 2.45 -9.84 -2.89
N LEU A 451 2.35 -10.53 -4.02
CA LEU A 451 1.53 -10.09 -5.14
C LEU A 451 0.06 -9.97 -4.72
N PHE A 452 -0.49 -10.93 -3.99
CA PHE A 452 -1.84 -10.82 -3.42
C PHE A 452 -1.96 -9.64 -2.45
N VAL A 453 -0.97 -9.43 -1.58
CA VAL A 453 -0.93 -8.30 -0.65
C VAL A 453 -0.95 -6.97 -1.41
N LEU A 454 -0.05 -6.76 -2.38
CA LEU A 454 0.05 -5.51 -3.13
C LEU A 454 -1.21 -5.23 -3.94
N LEU A 455 -1.74 -6.23 -4.66
CA LEU A 455 -2.99 -6.08 -5.41
C LEU A 455 -4.15 -5.71 -4.47
N SER A 456 -4.21 -6.34 -3.30
CA SER A 456 -5.27 -6.09 -2.34
C SER A 456 -5.13 -4.74 -1.63
N LEU A 457 -3.93 -4.21 -1.46
CA LEU A 457 -3.72 -2.86 -0.91
C LEU A 457 -4.07 -1.81 -1.96
N GLU A 458 -3.61 -1.98 -3.20
CA GLU A 458 -3.75 -0.98 -4.25
C GLU A 458 -5.16 -0.92 -4.85
N PHE A 459 -5.84 -2.07 -5.03
CA PHE A 459 -7.07 -2.14 -5.82
C PHE A 459 -8.33 -2.49 -5.05
N MET A 460 -8.23 -2.85 -3.77
CA MET A 460 -9.43 -3.16 -3.00
C MET A 460 -10.26 -1.88 -2.82
N PRO A 461 -11.52 -1.86 -3.31
CA PRO A 461 -12.33 -0.66 -3.28
C PRO A 461 -12.65 -0.28 -1.84
N ARG A 462 -12.46 0.99 -1.51
CA ARG A 462 -12.89 1.58 -0.23
C ARG A 462 -14.07 2.48 -0.48
N ARG A 463 -15.08 2.42 0.41
CA ARG A 463 -16.25 3.30 0.31
C ARG A 463 -15.79 4.74 0.46
N ARG A 464 -16.18 5.58 -0.50
CA ARG A 464 -15.99 7.03 -0.43
C ARG A 464 -17.19 7.64 0.27
N HIS A 465 -16.95 8.58 1.17
CA HIS A 465 -18.01 9.38 1.78
C HIS A 465 -18.16 10.66 0.92
N LEU A 466 -19.12 10.65 -0.01
CA LEU A 466 -19.50 11.80 -0.87
C LEU A 466 -20.96 12.18 -0.67
#